data_AF-A0A3B8XEP1-F1
#
_entry.id   AF-A0A3B8XEP1-F1
#
_cell.length_a   1.000
_cell.length_b   1.000
_cell.length_c   1.000
_cell.angle_alpha   90.00
_cell.angle_beta   90.00
_cell.angle_gamma   90.00
#
_symmetry.space_group_name_H-M   'P 1'
#
loop_
_entity.id
_entity.type
_entity.pdbx_description
1 polymer ?
#
loop_
_entity_poly.entity_id
_entity_poly.type
_entity_poly.pdbx_seq_one_letter_code
_entity_poly.pdbx_strand_id
1 'polypeptide(L)'
;MAHEGKEHARAAHNEDESRAVGVIAHHVAVNQDWIMSRIKAMVDDKPTPPVDFTEINARHATEHAHATRAEVLALLRESKPRLGKEIRAIPDDQLDKERQLPTGTMTVQQRIERVLIGHMKSHQASIEATIG
;
A
#
# COMPACT_ATOMS: atom_id res chain seq x y z
N MET A 1 8.62 -16.93 35.15
CA MET A 1 7.20 -16.79 34.76
C MET A 1 7.16 -15.83 33.59
N ALA A 2 6.82 -16.34 32.41
CA ALA A 2 6.73 -15.58 31.19
C ALA A 2 5.43 -14.77 31.16
N HIS A 3 5.52 -13.52 30.74
CA HIS A 3 4.41 -12.80 30.11
C HIS A 3 4.99 -11.98 28.96
N GLU A 4 5.21 -12.67 27.85
CA GLU A 4 5.18 -12.07 26.52
C GLU A 4 3.71 -11.82 26.16
N GLY A 5 3.43 -10.75 25.41
CA GLY A 5 2.22 -10.68 24.62
C GLY A 5 1.69 -9.28 24.34
N LYS A 6 1.93 -8.85 23.09
CA LYS A 6 1.27 -7.75 22.37
C LYS A 6 1.77 -6.33 22.62
N GLU A 7 3.04 -6.09 22.33
CA GLU A 7 3.33 -4.90 21.51
C GLU A 7 2.82 -5.20 20.10
N HIS A 8 1.60 -4.77 19.80
CA HIS A 8 1.26 -4.49 18.41
C HIS A 8 2.26 -3.43 17.97
N ALA A 9 3.25 -3.85 17.18
CA ALA A 9 4.25 -2.98 16.60
C ALA A 9 3.56 -1.70 16.15
N ARG A 10 3.76 -0.63 16.91
CA ARG A 10 3.25 0.71 16.62
C ARG A 10 3.65 0.96 15.18
N ALA A 11 2.67 0.97 14.29
CA ALA A 11 2.85 0.89 12.85
C ALA A 11 3.97 1.85 12.44
N ALA A 12 5.11 1.30 12.00
CA ALA A 12 6.30 2.07 11.62
C ALA A 12 6.10 2.89 10.33
N HIS A 13 4.86 2.92 9.83
CA HIS A 13 4.39 3.69 8.71
C HIS A 13 3.12 4.40 9.19
N ASN A 14 2.91 5.65 8.80
CA ASN A 14 1.80 6.51 9.20
C ASN A 14 0.41 6.04 8.67
N GLU A 15 0.15 4.74 8.77
CA GLU A 15 -1.03 4.02 8.38
C GLU A 15 -2.01 3.97 9.56
N ASP A 16 -2.42 5.14 10.01
CA ASP A 16 -3.33 5.28 11.15
C ASP A 16 -4.73 4.75 10.79
N GLU A 17 -5.10 3.59 11.33
CA GLU A 17 -6.41 2.98 11.09
C GLU A 17 -7.54 3.59 11.94
N SER A 18 -7.26 4.62 12.75
CA SER A 18 -8.30 5.37 13.48
C SER A 18 -9.03 6.39 12.61
N ARG A 19 -8.57 6.63 11.38
CA ARG A 19 -9.23 7.48 10.38
C ARG A 19 -10.59 6.90 9.99
N ALA A 20 -11.48 7.75 9.46
CA ALA A 20 -12.78 7.30 8.97
C ALA A 20 -12.62 6.21 7.89
N VAL A 21 -13.50 5.19 7.91
CA VAL A 21 -13.47 4.06 6.96
C VAL A 21 -13.44 4.52 5.50
N GLY A 22 -14.20 5.56 5.16
CA GLY A 22 -14.20 6.14 3.81
C GLY A 22 -12.83 6.69 3.39
N VAL A 23 -12.11 7.32 4.32
CA VAL A 23 -10.75 7.84 4.10
C VAL A 23 -9.76 6.70 3.87
N ILE A 24 -9.82 5.64 4.69
CA ILE A 24 -8.94 4.46 4.56
C ILE A 24 -9.21 3.77 3.23
N ALA A 25 -10.48 3.55 2.87
CA ALA A 25 -10.86 2.91 1.62
C ALA A 25 -10.39 3.73 0.38
N HIS A 26 -10.52 5.05 0.43
CA HIS A 26 -9.99 5.94 -0.61
C HIS A 26 -8.46 5.90 -0.68
N HIS A 27 -7.79 5.98 0.47
CA HIS A 27 -6.33 5.89 0.57
C HIS A 27 -5.81 4.62 -0.12
N VAL A 28 -6.41 3.47 0.15
CA VAL A 28 -6.04 2.20 -0.49
C VAL A 28 -6.24 2.27 -2.00
N ALA A 29 -7.38 2.79 -2.47
CA ALA A 29 -7.70 2.83 -3.89
C ALA A 29 -6.70 3.67 -4.70
N VAL A 30 -6.28 4.84 -4.19
CA VAL A 30 -5.38 5.75 -4.93
C VAL A 30 -3.90 5.34 -4.83
N ASN A 31 -3.49 4.67 -3.75
CA ASN A 31 -2.07 4.36 -3.55
C ASN A 31 -1.55 3.21 -4.42
N GLN A 32 -2.42 2.42 -5.05
CA GLN A 32 -2.01 1.29 -5.87
C GLN A 32 -1.11 1.71 -7.05
N ASP A 33 -1.48 2.78 -7.75
CA ASP A 33 -0.68 3.30 -8.87
C ASP A 33 0.67 3.83 -8.39
N TRP A 34 0.70 4.48 -7.23
CA TRP A 34 1.92 4.98 -6.63
C TRP A 34 2.86 3.83 -6.23
N ILE A 35 2.35 2.79 -5.56
CA ILE A 35 3.13 1.60 -5.21
C ILE A 35 3.65 0.92 -6.49
N MET A 36 2.81 0.80 -7.52
CA MET A 36 3.20 0.21 -8.79
C MET A 36 4.28 1.00 -9.52
N SER A 37 4.26 2.34 -9.44
CA SER A 37 5.33 3.19 -9.98
C SER A 37 6.69 2.90 -9.32
N ARG A 38 6.69 2.60 -8.01
CA ARG A 38 7.91 2.24 -7.27
C ARG A 38 8.36 0.82 -7.60
N ILE A 39 7.44 -0.11 -7.87
CA ILE A 39 7.78 -1.45 -8.38
C ILE A 39 8.45 -1.33 -9.76
N LYS A 40 7.93 -0.49 -10.65
CA LYS A 40 8.57 -0.23 -11.95
C LYS A 40 9.98 0.36 -11.79
N ALA A 41 10.14 1.35 -10.91
CA ALA A 41 11.46 1.89 -10.60
C ALA A 41 12.42 0.81 -10.08
N MET A 42 11.93 -0.09 -9.23
CA MET A 42 12.70 -1.22 -8.71
C MET A 42 13.16 -2.18 -9.82
N VAL A 43 12.25 -2.54 -10.75
CA VAL A 43 12.56 -3.35 -11.94
C VAL A 43 13.63 -2.68 -12.80
N ASP A 44 13.50 -1.37 -13.02
CA ASP A 44 14.43 -0.54 -13.79
C ASP A 44 15.77 -0.23 -13.06
N ASP A 45 15.95 -0.72 -11.84
CA ASP A 45 17.09 -0.39 -10.96
C ASP A 45 17.27 1.13 -10.72
N LYS A 46 16.14 1.84 -10.63
CA LYS A 46 16.08 3.27 -10.34
C LYS A 46 15.82 3.51 -8.85
N PRO A 47 16.42 4.55 -8.27
CA PRO A 47 16.13 4.93 -6.90
C PRO A 47 14.67 5.39 -6.77
N THR A 48 14.09 5.13 -5.61
CA THR A 48 12.78 5.70 -5.27
C THR A 48 12.97 6.82 -4.24
N PRO A 49 12.42 8.02 -4.45
CA PRO A 49 12.60 9.14 -3.52
C PRO A 49 12.09 8.79 -2.10
N PRO A 50 12.71 9.34 -1.05
CA PRO A 50 12.17 9.27 0.31
C PRO A 50 10.82 10.00 0.38
N VAL A 51 9.98 9.59 1.31
CA VAL A 51 8.58 10.05 1.43
C VAL A 51 8.29 10.30 2.89
N ASP A 52 7.71 11.46 3.20
CA ASP A 52 7.11 11.71 4.50
C ASP A 52 5.65 11.25 4.47
N PHE A 53 5.43 10.01 4.92
CA PHE A 53 4.07 9.46 5.01
C PHE A 53 3.23 10.17 6.07
N THR A 54 3.85 10.85 7.04
CA THR A 54 3.16 11.57 8.11
C THR A 54 2.31 12.68 7.54
N GLU A 55 2.97 13.58 6.82
CA GLU A 55 2.34 14.74 6.20
C GLU A 55 1.35 14.33 5.10
N ILE A 56 1.76 13.42 4.21
CA ILE A 56 0.95 13.03 3.04
C ILE A 56 -0.37 12.38 3.47
N ASN A 57 -0.34 11.46 4.43
CA ASN A 57 -1.56 10.79 4.87
C ASN A 57 -2.47 11.71 5.69
N ALA A 58 -1.90 12.65 6.47
CA ALA A 58 -2.67 13.66 7.18
C ALA A 58 -3.39 14.62 6.21
N ARG A 59 -2.68 15.09 5.18
CA ARG A 59 -3.27 15.89 4.10
C ARG A 59 -4.37 15.12 3.37
N HIS A 60 -4.08 13.90 2.93
CA HIS A 60 -5.07 13.05 2.26
C HIS A 60 -6.32 12.83 3.12
N ALA A 61 -6.16 12.61 4.43
CA ALA A 61 -7.29 12.43 5.33
C ALA A 61 -8.19 13.67 5.40
N THR A 62 -7.59 14.86 5.31
CA THR A 62 -8.33 16.14 5.29
C THR A 62 -9.03 16.35 3.95
N GLU A 63 -8.30 16.17 2.83
CA GLU A 63 -8.82 16.38 1.47
C GLU A 63 -9.96 15.41 1.11
N HIS A 64 -9.89 14.19 1.61
CA HIS A 64 -10.83 13.10 1.30
C HIS A 64 -11.70 12.70 2.50
N ALA A 65 -11.91 13.61 3.45
CA ALA A 65 -12.73 13.38 4.65
C ALA A 65 -14.17 12.92 4.32
N HIS A 66 -14.66 13.24 3.12
CA HIS A 66 -15.99 12.91 2.62
C HIS A 66 -15.99 11.87 1.49
N ALA A 67 -14.89 11.12 1.32
CA ALA A 67 -14.79 10.11 0.28
C ALA A 67 -15.97 9.13 0.33
N THR A 68 -16.55 8.87 -0.84
CA THR A 68 -17.77 8.04 -0.93
C THR A 68 -17.46 6.62 -1.39
N ARG A 69 -18.32 5.68 -1.04
CA ARG A 69 -18.23 4.31 -1.57
C ARG A 69 -18.26 4.27 -3.11
N ALA A 70 -19.08 5.12 -3.73
CA ALA A 70 -19.20 5.15 -5.19
C ALA A 70 -17.90 5.57 -5.86
N GLU A 71 -17.26 6.62 -5.34
CA GLU A 71 -15.94 7.12 -5.76
C GLU A 71 -14.86 6.04 -5.61
N VAL A 72 -14.74 5.43 -4.42
CA VAL A 72 -13.76 4.37 -4.16
C VAL A 72 -13.94 3.19 -5.11
N LEU A 73 -15.18 2.75 -5.34
CA LEU A 73 -15.47 1.66 -6.28
C LEU A 73 -15.15 2.02 -7.73
N ALA A 74 -15.32 3.29 -8.12
CA ALA A 74 -14.94 3.75 -9.45
C ALA A 74 -13.43 3.68 -9.65
N LEU A 75 -12.65 4.21 -8.68
CA LEU A 75 -11.18 4.15 -8.69
C LEU A 75 -10.67 2.71 -8.80
N LEU A 76 -11.19 1.80 -7.97
CA LEU A 76 -10.77 0.39 -7.97
C LEU A 76 -11.13 -0.33 -9.28
N ARG A 77 -12.27 -0.03 -9.88
CA ARG A 77 -12.68 -0.62 -11.17
C ARG A 77 -11.79 -0.15 -12.31
N GLU A 78 -11.35 1.10 -12.26
CA GLU A 78 -10.43 1.67 -13.24
C GLU A 78 -9.02 1.07 -13.09
N SER A 79 -8.50 1.03 -11.85
CA SER A 79 -7.12 0.63 -11.59
C SER A 79 -6.89 -0.88 -11.76
N LYS A 80 -7.85 -1.73 -11.35
CA LYS A 80 -7.70 -3.19 -11.34
C LYS A 80 -7.21 -3.79 -12.66
N PRO A 81 -7.86 -3.56 -13.83
CA PRO A 81 -7.39 -4.16 -15.09
C PRO A 81 -6.03 -3.61 -15.53
N ARG A 82 -5.76 -2.31 -15.28
CA ARG A 82 -4.48 -1.67 -15.59
C ARG A 82 -3.34 -2.31 -14.78
N LEU A 83 -3.44 -2.30 -13.46
CA LEU A 83 -2.44 -2.86 -12.55
C LEU A 83 -2.22 -4.36 -12.80
N GLY A 84 -3.31 -5.11 -13.01
CA GLY A 84 -3.21 -6.53 -13.34
C GLY A 84 -2.49 -6.81 -14.66
N LYS A 85 -2.56 -5.90 -15.65
CA LYS A 85 -1.77 -5.98 -16.88
C LYS A 85 -0.30 -5.63 -16.62
N GLU A 86 -0.04 -4.60 -15.82
CA GLU A 86 1.33 -4.17 -15.51
C GLU A 86 2.12 -5.22 -14.74
N ILE A 87 1.51 -5.87 -13.74
CA ILE A 87 2.14 -6.96 -12.99
C ILE A 87 2.49 -8.12 -13.92
N ARG A 88 1.55 -8.52 -14.80
CA ARG A 88 1.78 -9.60 -15.78
C ARG A 88 2.81 -9.26 -16.86
N ALA A 89 3.15 -7.98 -17.03
CA ALA A 89 4.15 -7.55 -17.99
C ALA A 89 5.57 -7.58 -17.40
N ILE A 90 5.72 -7.80 -16.09
CA ILE A 90 7.03 -7.99 -15.47
C ILE A 90 7.56 -9.37 -15.89
N PRO A 91 8.72 -9.45 -16.54
CA PRO A 91 9.31 -10.75 -16.88
C PRO A 91 9.69 -11.53 -15.62
N ASP A 92 9.52 -12.85 -15.65
CA ASP A 92 9.74 -13.71 -14.49
C ASP A 92 11.16 -13.58 -13.92
N ASP A 93 12.18 -13.40 -14.78
CA ASP A 93 13.57 -13.23 -14.36
C ASP A 93 13.83 -11.91 -13.60
N GLN A 94 12.89 -10.94 -13.67
CA GLN A 94 12.96 -9.72 -12.87
C GLN A 94 12.38 -9.90 -11.48
N LEU A 95 11.49 -10.89 -11.27
CA LEU A 95 10.79 -11.08 -10.00
C LEU A 95 11.75 -11.39 -8.84
N ASP A 96 12.81 -12.15 -9.13
CA ASP A 96 13.83 -12.56 -8.16
C ASP A 96 14.92 -11.49 -7.92
N LYS A 97 14.91 -10.38 -8.67
CA LYS A 97 15.94 -9.34 -8.51
C LYS A 97 15.79 -8.61 -7.17
N GLU A 98 16.82 -8.70 -6.34
CA GLU A 98 16.94 -7.94 -5.10
C GLU A 98 17.29 -6.47 -5.35
N ARG A 99 16.72 -5.58 -4.55
CA ARG A 99 17.12 -4.17 -4.45
C ARG A 99 17.21 -3.75 -3.00
N GLN A 100 18.19 -2.90 -2.72
CA GLN A 100 18.26 -2.18 -1.46
C GLN A 100 17.22 -1.04 -1.46
N LEU A 101 16.29 -1.06 -0.53
CA LEU A 101 15.36 0.03 -0.28
C LEU A 101 15.63 0.64 1.11
N PRO A 102 15.10 1.85 1.40
CA PRO A 102 15.19 2.43 2.75
C PRO A 102 14.57 1.55 3.85
N THR A 103 13.65 0.66 3.47
CA THR A 103 12.95 -0.27 4.38
C THR A 103 13.63 -1.65 4.49
N GLY A 104 14.80 -1.81 3.85
CA GLY A 104 15.53 -3.08 3.77
C GLY A 104 15.63 -3.63 2.34
N THR A 105 16.41 -4.70 2.19
CA THR A 105 16.54 -5.42 0.92
C THR A 105 15.33 -6.30 0.67
N MET A 106 14.80 -6.28 -0.55
CA MET A 106 13.74 -7.20 -0.98
C MET A 106 13.80 -7.48 -2.47
N THR A 107 13.20 -8.59 -2.91
CA THR A 107 12.99 -8.88 -4.33
C THR A 107 11.79 -8.12 -4.91
N VAL A 108 11.72 -7.99 -6.24
CA VAL A 108 10.56 -7.36 -6.91
C VAL A 108 9.27 -8.11 -6.54
N GLN A 109 9.31 -9.44 -6.51
CA GLN A 109 8.18 -10.26 -6.05
C GLN A 109 7.77 -9.92 -4.62
N GLN A 110 8.72 -9.85 -3.68
CA GLN A 110 8.43 -9.50 -2.30
C GLN A 110 7.81 -8.10 -2.19
N ARG A 111 8.23 -7.14 -3.01
CA ARG A 111 7.62 -5.81 -3.05
C ARG A 111 6.17 -5.87 -3.53
N ILE A 112 5.88 -6.64 -4.57
CA ILE A 112 4.51 -6.85 -5.07
C ILE A 112 3.64 -7.51 -3.98
N GLU A 113 4.10 -8.62 -3.42
CA GLU A 113 3.31 -9.41 -2.47
C GLU A 113 3.11 -8.69 -1.13
N ARG A 114 4.17 -8.13 -0.55
CA ARG A 114 4.13 -7.56 0.79
C ARG A 114 3.63 -6.12 0.80
N VAL A 115 3.90 -5.36 -0.26
CA VAL A 115 3.55 -3.93 -0.29
C VAL A 115 2.35 -3.67 -1.16
N LEU A 116 2.30 -4.09 -2.42
CA LEU A 116 1.10 -3.82 -3.24
C LEU A 116 -0.11 -4.63 -2.75
N ILE A 117 0.05 -5.95 -2.61
CA ILE A 117 -1.03 -6.84 -2.19
C ILE A 117 -1.22 -6.79 -0.66
N GLY A 118 -0.12 -6.83 0.10
CA GLY A 118 -0.16 -6.83 1.56
C GLY A 118 -0.79 -5.57 2.15
N HIS A 119 -0.51 -4.38 1.61
CA HIS A 119 -1.14 -3.12 2.01
C HIS A 119 -2.65 -3.17 1.86
N MET A 120 -3.14 -3.57 0.68
CA MET A 120 -4.57 -3.71 0.43
C MET A 120 -5.25 -4.67 1.40
N LYS A 121 -4.64 -5.84 1.63
CA LYS A 121 -5.19 -6.86 2.55
C LYS A 121 -5.22 -6.37 3.99
N SER A 122 -4.18 -5.67 4.44
CA SER A 122 -4.11 -5.12 5.80
C SER A 122 -5.25 -4.13 6.05
N HIS A 123 -5.42 -3.15 5.17
CA HIS A 123 -6.49 -2.16 5.31
C HIS A 123 -7.87 -2.77 5.11
N GLN A 124 -8.03 -3.74 4.20
CA GLN A 124 -9.28 -4.47 4.07
C GLN A 124 -9.66 -5.13 5.40
N ALA A 125 -8.73 -5.83 6.04
CA ALA A 125 -8.98 -6.46 7.34
C ALA A 125 -9.35 -5.43 8.43
N SER A 126 -8.71 -4.25 8.44
CA SER A 126 -9.05 -3.16 9.36
C SER A 126 -10.46 -2.60 9.12
N ILE A 127 -10.82 -2.36 7.85
CA ILE A 127 -12.16 -1.91 7.47
C ILE A 127 -13.20 -2.94 7.90
N GLU A 128 -12.99 -4.22 7.57
CA GLU A 128 -13.88 -5.33 7.94
C GLU A 128 -14.06 -5.43 9.47
N ALA A 129 -12.99 -5.25 10.23
CA ALA A 129 -13.05 -5.27 11.69
C ALA A 129 -13.79 -4.07 12.31
N THR A 130 -13.86 -2.94 11.60
CA THR A 130 -14.52 -1.72 12.08
C THR A 130 -16.03 -1.71 11.78
N ILE A 131 -16.45 -2.33 10.68
CA ILE A 131 -17.85 -2.41 10.25
C ILE A 131 -18.58 -3.67 10.73
N GLY A 132 -17.83 -4.61 11.35
CA GLY A 132 -18.31 -5.90 11.84
C GLY A 132 -18.96 -5.85 13.22
#